data_AF-A0A2V7U8I0-F1
#
_entry.id   AF-A0A2V7U8I0-F1
#
_cell.length_a   1.000
_cell.length_b   1.000
_cell.length_c   1.000
_cell.angle_alpha   90.00
_cell.angle_beta   90.00
_cell.angle_gamma   90.00
#
_symmetry.space_group_name_H-M   'P 1'
#
loop_
_entity.id
_entity.type
_entity.pdbx_description
1 polymer ?
#
loop_
_entity_poly.entity_id
_entity_poly.type
_entity_poly.pdbx_seq_one_letter_code
_entity_poly.pdbx_strand_id
1 'polypeptide(L)'
;MKARYALLASIAAGAVALVSATTAVRSAPEPAAGDAITGMWTAEPATWKSASRGPVVQLSMMRRHGRGNSQHSSPIALAELRGLTAEQMNGSGSNVSFTLDRDAGRFSFEGSFRRGEGAGHFSFTPSPEYVAAMRALGYTMDDEKVYSMAILDVSREFVRQLDALGYSRLDLDQLLSLRIHGADPEFIRQVKDLGYDHLPVDDLVGFRIHGATPEFIRQMQTLGYMRLSPEDLVSLRIHGASPEFVRQLRELGYERLSSEDLVSMRIHGVSPEFIKELKSLGYDRVSVEDLVSMRIHGVSAEFVRRVQASRGSVSIERLVSMRIHGVQP
;
A
#
# COMPACT_ATOMS: atom_id res chain seq x y z
N MET A 1 -64.85 -29.20 -78.12
CA MET A 1 -65.72 -30.20 -77.45
C MET A 1 -65.70 -29.92 -75.95
N LYS A 2 -66.72 -29.21 -75.43
CA LYS A 2 -67.66 -29.65 -74.36
C LYS A 2 -66.96 -30.18 -73.08
N ALA A 3 -66.97 -29.39 -71.98
CA ALA A 3 -67.84 -29.57 -70.78
C ALA A 3 -67.23 -30.56 -69.75
N ARG A 4 -67.39 -30.53 -68.43
CA ARG A 4 -67.97 -29.66 -67.37
C ARG A 4 -67.60 -30.36 -66.02
N TYR A 5 -67.44 -29.58 -64.95
CA TYR A 5 -67.62 -29.89 -63.50
C TYR A 5 -67.05 -31.18 -62.86
N ALA A 6 -66.29 -31.02 -61.76
CA ALA A 6 -66.74 -31.35 -60.39
C ALA A 6 -65.73 -30.90 -59.33
N LEU A 7 -66.25 -30.24 -58.29
CA LEU A 7 -65.61 -29.86 -57.04
C LEU A 7 -65.56 -31.09 -56.11
N LEU A 8 -64.46 -31.36 -55.43
CA LEU A 8 -64.47 -32.05 -54.12
C LEU A 8 -63.21 -31.64 -53.33
N ALA A 9 -63.46 -31.04 -52.18
CA ALA A 9 -62.47 -30.65 -51.19
C ALA A 9 -61.90 -31.89 -50.50
N SER A 10 -60.60 -31.87 -50.19
CA SER A 10 -60.00 -32.75 -49.20
C SER A 10 -58.86 -31.98 -48.53
N ILE A 11 -59.09 -31.63 -47.27
CA ILE A 11 -58.11 -31.01 -46.37
C ILE A 11 -57.09 -32.08 -46.02
N ALA A 12 -55.83 -31.87 -46.39
CA ALA A 12 -54.70 -32.63 -45.86
C ALA A 12 -53.72 -31.64 -45.24
N ALA A 13 -53.70 -31.60 -43.91
CA ALA A 13 -52.74 -30.86 -43.12
C ALA A 13 -51.35 -31.49 -43.29
N GLY A 14 -50.45 -30.80 -43.99
CA GLY A 14 -49.04 -31.13 -44.08
C GLY A 14 -48.23 -30.13 -43.27
N ALA A 15 -47.80 -30.52 -42.08
CA ALA A 15 -46.92 -29.74 -41.22
C ALA A 15 -45.53 -29.60 -41.87
N VAL A 16 -45.09 -28.36 -42.09
CA VAL A 16 -43.70 -28.05 -42.46
C VAL A 16 -42.87 -28.05 -41.17
N ALA A 17 -42.00 -29.05 -41.02
CA ALA A 17 -41.03 -29.12 -39.94
C ALA A 17 -39.93 -28.08 -40.15
N LEU A 18 -39.84 -27.10 -39.25
CA LEU A 18 -38.68 -26.24 -39.10
C LEU A 18 -37.53 -27.05 -38.48
N VAL A 19 -36.46 -27.25 -39.24
CA VAL A 19 -35.19 -27.76 -38.71
C VAL A 19 -34.48 -26.60 -38.00
N SER A 20 -34.61 -26.55 -36.67
CA SER A 20 -33.78 -25.68 -35.83
C SER A 20 -32.42 -26.35 -35.66
N ALA A 21 -31.39 -25.79 -36.29
CA ALA A 21 -30.00 -26.16 -36.00
C ALA A 21 -29.63 -25.62 -34.60
N THR A 22 -29.67 -26.49 -33.60
CA THR A 22 -29.12 -26.20 -32.28
C THR A 22 -27.60 -26.30 -32.36
N THR A 23 -26.92 -25.15 -32.40
CA THR A 23 -25.50 -25.08 -32.07
C THR A 23 -25.36 -25.42 -30.60
N ALA A 24 -25.00 -26.68 -30.30
CA ALA A 24 -24.62 -27.09 -28.97
C ALA A 24 -23.37 -26.30 -28.57
N VAL A 25 -23.52 -25.39 -27.60
CA VAL A 25 -22.38 -24.78 -26.92
C VAL A 25 -21.64 -25.93 -26.23
N ARG A 26 -20.45 -26.25 -26.75
CA ARG A 26 -19.59 -27.28 -26.18
C ARG A 26 -19.04 -26.71 -24.87
N SER A 27 -19.65 -27.10 -23.75
CA SER A 27 -19.12 -26.81 -22.41
C SER A 27 -17.66 -27.26 -22.37
N ALA A 28 -16.76 -26.34 -22.00
CA ALA A 28 -15.38 -26.69 -21.72
C ALA A 28 -15.35 -27.76 -20.61
N PRO A 29 -14.42 -28.73 -20.67
CA PRO A 29 -14.30 -29.72 -19.61
C PRO A 29 -14.03 -29.01 -18.28
N GLU A 30 -14.86 -29.32 -17.29
CA GLU A 30 -14.70 -28.89 -15.91
C GLU A 30 -13.32 -29.38 -15.42
N PRO A 31 -12.43 -28.49 -14.93
CA PRO A 31 -11.13 -28.91 -14.46
C PRO A 31 -11.31 -29.93 -13.32
N ALA A 32 -10.54 -31.01 -13.38
CA ALA A 32 -10.53 -32.04 -12.34
C ALA A 32 -10.30 -31.39 -10.96
N ALA A 33 -11.13 -31.74 -9.99
CA ALA A 33 -11.11 -31.24 -8.63
C ALA A 33 -9.83 -31.67 -7.88
N GLY A 34 -8.71 -30.98 -8.14
CA GLY A 34 -7.85 -30.56 -7.03
C GLY A 34 -8.61 -29.50 -6.24
N ASP A 35 -8.41 -29.42 -4.92
CA ASP A 35 -9.16 -28.51 -4.03
C ASP A 35 -9.19 -27.08 -4.60
N ALA A 36 -10.29 -26.74 -5.27
CA ALA A 36 -10.38 -25.49 -6.00
C ALA A 36 -10.26 -24.35 -5.00
N ILE A 37 -9.29 -23.46 -5.23
CA ILE A 37 -9.12 -22.28 -4.39
C ILE A 37 -10.35 -21.40 -4.59
N THR A 38 -11.20 -21.38 -3.56
CA THR A 38 -12.49 -20.69 -3.57
C THR A 38 -12.64 -19.83 -2.32
N GLY A 39 -13.56 -18.87 -2.37
CA GLY A 39 -13.87 -18.00 -1.25
C GLY A 39 -15.06 -17.09 -1.51
N MET A 40 -15.28 -16.16 -0.59
CA MET A 40 -16.29 -15.11 -0.69
C MET A 40 -15.66 -13.83 -1.19
N TRP A 41 -16.42 -13.00 -1.88
CA TRP A 41 -16.02 -11.63 -2.16
C TRP A 41 -17.12 -10.65 -1.78
N THR A 42 -16.69 -9.43 -1.44
CA THR A 42 -17.54 -8.24 -1.39
C THR A 42 -16.90 -7.14 -2.22
N ALA A 43 -17.72 -6.26 -2.79
CA ALA A 43 -17.26 -5.15 -3.59
C ALA A 43 -18.10 -3.91 -3.30
N GLU A 44 -17.45 -2.76 -3.20
CA GLU A 44 -18.13 -1.48 -3.03
C GLU A 44 -17.40 -0.39 -3.83
N PRO A 45 -18.07 0.71 -4.20
CA PRO A 45 -17.41 1.83 -4.86
C PRO A 45 -16.37 2.42 -3.91
N ALA A 46 -15.14 2.59 -4.39
CA ALA A 46 -14.11 3.23 -3.58
C ALA A 46 -14.44 4.72 -3.38
N THR A 47 -14.43 5.17 -2.13
CA THR A 47 -14.81 6.55 -1.75
C THR A 47 -13.64 7.53 -1.78
N TRP A 48 -12.42 7.07 -2.06
CA TRP A 48 -11.19 7.86 -2.05
C TRP A 48 -10.60 8.03 -3.46
N LYS A 49 -9.85 9.11 -3.66
CA LYS A 49 -9.24 9.46 -4.94
C LYS A 49 -8.10 8.49 -5.26
N SER A 50 -8.36 7.49 -6.09
CA SER A 50 -7.32 6.68 -6.72
C SER A 50 -6.67 7.45 -7.88
N ALA A 51 -5.37 7.21 -8.11
CA ALA A 51 -4.64 7.76 -9.25
C ALA A 51 -5.12 7.21 -10.61
N SER A 52 -6.00 6.20 -10.61
CA SER A 52 -6.62 5.65 -11.81
C SER A 52 -7.58 6.63 -12.48
N ARG A 53 -7.45 6.80 -13.79
CA ARG A 53 -8.40 7.55 -14.63
C ARG A 53 -9.69 6.72 -14.83
N GLY A 54 -10.53 6.59 -13.81
CA GLY A 54 -11.80 5.87 -13.91
C GLY A 54 -12.39 5.46 -12.56
N PRO A 55 -13.60 4.86 -12.56
CA PRO A 55 -14.23 4.33 -11.36
C PRO A 55 -13.39 3.18 -10.77
N VAL A 56 -13.29 3.15 -9.44
CA VAL A 56 -12.55 2.14 -8.68
C VAL A 56 -13.51 1.40 -7.77
N VAL A 57 -13.29 0.10 -7.67
CA VAL A 57 -14.03 -0.82 -6.81
C VAL A 57 -13.10 -1.28 -5.70
N GLN A 58 -13.51 -1.12 -4.46
CA GLN A 58 -12.85 -1.78 -3.34
C GLN A 58 -13.30 -3.23 -3.31
N LEU A 59 -12.46 -4.14 -3.79
CA LEU A 59 -12.75 -5.57 -3.84
C LEU A 59 -12.12 -6.24 -2.62
N SER A 60 -12.95 -6.87 -1.79
CA SER A 60 -12.50 -7.68 -0.67
C SER A 60 -12.74 -9.16 -0.95
N MET A 61 -11.71 -9.98 -0.84
CA MET A 61 -11.75 -11.42 -1.01
C MET A 61 -11.45 -12.09 0.33
N MET A 62 -12.29 -13.03 0.73
CA MET A 62 -12.24 -13.71 2.02
C MET A 62 -12.18 -15.21 1.80
N ARG A 63 -11.26 -15.90 2.47
CA ARG A 63 -11.14 -17.36 2.45
C ARG A 63 -11.09 -17.92 3.86
N ARG A 64 -11.59 -19.13 4.01
CA ARG A 64 -11.38 -19.95 5.22
C ARG A 64 -10.56 -21.16 4.79
N HIS A 65 -9.44 -21.40 5.47
CA HIS A 65 -8.59 -22.56 5.20
C HIS A 65 -8.12 -23.17 6.53
N GLY A 66 -8.37 -24.46 6.73
CA GLY A 66 -8.11 -25.13 8.02
C GLY A 66 -8.78 -24.40 9.19
N ARG A 67 -7.97 -23.93 10.16
CA ARG A 67 -8.43 -23.11 11.30
C ARG A 67 -8.27 -21.60 11.09
N GLY A 68 -7.69 -21.18 9.96
CA GLY A 68 -7.43 -19.77 9.63
C GLY A 68 -8.54 -19.13 8.79
N ASN A 69 -8.64 -17.82 8.89
CA ASN A 69 -9.30 -16.99 7.89
C ASN A 69 -8.26 -16.06 7.26
N SER A 70 -8.47 -15.73 5.99
CA SER A 70 -7.72 -14.68 5.32
C SER A 70 -8.71 -13.74 4.66
N GLN A 71 -8.38 -12.46 4.71
CA GLN A 71 -9.10 -11.42 3.99
C GLN A 71 -8.05 -10.54 3.31
N HIS A 72 -8.23 -10.32 2.02
CA HIS A 72 -7.47 -9.37 1.25
C HIS A 72 -8.42 -8.34 0.68
N SER A 73 -8.08 -7.05 0.76
CA SER A 73 -8.91 -5.98 0.22
C SER A 73 -8.02 -5.04 -0.56
N SER A 74 -8.38 -4.78 -1.82
CA SER A 74 -7.62 -3.89 -2.69
C SER A 74 -8.56 -3.01 -3.52
N PRO A 75 -8.17 -1.76 -3.78
CA PRO A 75 -8.77 -1.00 -4.86
C PRO A 75 -8.42 -1.66 -6.20
N ILE A 76 -9.40 -1.82 -7.09
CA ILE A 76 -9.24 -2.34 -8.45
C ILE A 76 -9.95 -1.39 -9.41
N ALA A 77 -9.30 -1.01 -10.50
CA ALA A 77 -9.98 -0.21 -11.51
C ALA A 77 -11.12 -1.04 -12.12
N LEU A 78 -12.31 -0.46 -12.30
CA LEU A 78 -13.46 -1.20 -12.84
C LEU A 78 -13.15 -1.83 -14.21
N ALA A 79 -12.31 -1.18 -15.01
CA ALA A 79 -11.89 -1.68 -16.31
C ALA A 79 -11.06 -2.99 -16.25
N GLU A 80 -10.45 -3.32 -15.11
CA GLU A 80 -9.75 -4.58 -14.89
C GLU A 80 -10.73 -5.74 -14.61
N LEU A 81 -11.94 -5.43 -14.13
CA LEU A 81 -13.00 -6.41 -13.83
C LEU A 81 -13.80 -6.72 -15.10
N ARG A 82 -13.28 -7.65 -15.90
CA ARG A 82 -13.85 -8.00 -17.21
C ARG A 82 -15.22 -8.65 -17.04
N GLY A 83 -16.24 -8.04 -17.65
CA GLY A 83 -17.64 -8.49 -17.55
C GLY A 83 -18.46 -7.75 -16.49
N LEU A 84 -17.85 -6.83 -15.73
CA LEU A 84 -18.55 -5.94 -14.81
C LEU A 84 -18.63 -4.51 -15.36
N THR A 85 -19.82 -3.93 -15.31
CA THR A 85 -20.09 -2.55 -15.74
C THR A 85 -20.64 -1.72 -14.59
N ALA A 86 -20.50 -0.39 -14.67
CA ALA A 86 -21.05 0.52 -13.67
C ALA A 86 -22.58 0.44 -13.57
N GLU A 87 -23.27 0.13 -14.68
CA GLU A 87 -24.71 -0.08 -14.71
C GLU A 87 -25.11 -1.33 -13.92
N GLN A 88 -24.40 -2.45 -14.11
CA GLN A 88 -24.64 -3.68 -13.35
C GLN A 88 -24.42 -3.50 -11.85
N MET A 89 -23.41 -2.71 -11.45
CA MET A 89 -23.17 -2.41 -10.03
C MET A 89 -24.30 -1.59 -9.39
N ASN A 90 -24.86 -0.64 -10.14
CA ASN A 90 -25.92 0.24 -9.66
C ASN A 90 -27.33 -0.36 -9.83
N GLY A 91 -27.44 -1.49 -10.54
CA GLY A 91 -28.68 -2.22 -10.74
C GLY A 91 -29.29 -2.74 -9.43
N SER A 92 -30.60 -3.00 -9.46
CA SER A 92 -31.30 -3.63 -8.33
C SER A 92 -31.25 -5.15 -8.46
N GLY A 93 -30.30 -5.80 -7.78
CA GLY A 93 -30.24 -7.27 -7.69
C GLY A 93 -29.80 -7.96 -8.98
N SER A 94 -28.96 -7.32 -9.79
CA SER A 94 -28.41 -7.93 -11.00
C SER A 94 -27.41 -9.01 -10.63
N ASN A 95 -27.66 -10.25 -11.07
CA ASN A 95 -26.64 -11.30 -11.02
C ASN A 95 -25.50 -10.91 -11.96
N VAL A 96 -24.28 -11.07 -11.50
CA VAL A 96 -23.07 -10.72 -12.24
C VAL A 96 -22.14 -11.93 -12.28
N SER A 97 -21.47 -12.07 -13.41
CA SER A 97 -20.29 -12.92 -13.56
C SER A 97 -19.21 -12.10 -14.23
N PHE A 98 -18.06 -11.99 -13.57
CA PHE A 98 -16.94 -11.21 -14.07
C PHE A 98 -15.62 -11.87 -13.67
N THR A 99 -14.52 -11.43 -14.27
CA THR A 99 -13.19 -11.99 -14.05
C THR A 99 -12.17 -10.91 -13.75
N LEU A 100 -11.14 -11.28 -12.99
CA LEU A 100 -9.90 -10.52 -12.83
C LEU A 100 -8.75 -11.41 -13.33
N ASP A 101 -8.17 -11.02 -14.45
CA ASP A 101 -7.04 -11.71 -15.06
C ASP A 101 -5.73 -11.14 -14.51
N ARG A 102 -4.96 -11.98 -13.82
CA ARG A 102 -3.60 -11.69 -13.34
C ARG A 102 -2.61 -12.57 -14.08
N ASP A 103 -1.34 -12.18 -14.08
CA ASP A 103 -0.29 -12.98 -14.72
C ASP A 103 -0.21 -14.38 -14.09
N ALA A 104 -0.36 -14.48 -12.76
CA ALA A 104 -0.31 -15.73 -12.02
C ALA A 104 -1.58 -16.60 -12.10
N GLY A 105 -2.69 -16.07 -12.63
CA GLY A 105 -3.93 -16.83 -12.78
C GLY A 105 -5.17 -15.96 -12.92
N ARG A 106 -6.32 -16.62 -13.04
CA ARG A 106 -7.63 -15.97 -13.21
C ARG A 106 -8.46 -16.13 -11.96
N PHE A 107 -9.03 -15.03 -11.49
CA PHE A 107 -10.15 -15.05 -10.56
C PHE A 107 -11.46 -14.96 -11.34
N SER A 108 -12.40 -15.85 -11.06
CA SER A 108 -13.76 -15.85 -11.57
C SER A 108 -14.70 -15.53 -10.43
N PHE A 109 -15.56 -14.53 -10.61
CA PHE A 109 -16.47 -14.04 -9.59
C PHE A 109 -17.91 -14.25 -10.06
N GLU A 110 -18.75 -14.79 -9.17
CA GLU A 110 -20.18 -14.89 -9.35
C GLU A 110 -20.89 -14.31 -8.13
N GLY A 111 -21.97 -13.57 -8.34
CA GLY A 111 -22.73 -12.98 -7.25
C GLY A 111 -23.77 -11.99 -7.75
N SER A 112 -24.09 -11.01 -6.91
CA SER A 112 -25.06 -9.97 -7.26
C SER A 112 -24.66 -8.62 -6.69
N PHE A 113 -25.16 -7.55 -7.31
CA PHE A 113 -25.05 -6.18 -6.82
C PHE A 113 -26.40 -5.61 -6.41
N ARG A 114 -26.39 -4.73 -5.40
CA ARG A 114 -27.52 -3.95 -4.94
C ARG A 114 -27.03 -2.58 -4.49
N ARG A 115 -27.45 -1.52 -5.20
CA ARG A 115 -27.13 -0.12 -4.84
C ARG A 115 -25.61 0.15 -4.73
N GLY A 116 -24.82 -0.41 -5.64
CA GLY A 116 -23.36 -0.25 -5.66
C GLY A 116 -22.59 -1.28 -4.83
N GLU A 117 -23.23 -1.95 -3.88
CA GLU A 117 -22.62 -3.00 -3.05
C GLU A 117 -22.84 -4.37 -3.70
N GLY A 118 -21.77 -5.16 -3.81
CA GLY A 118 -21.78 -6.49 -4.40
C GLY A 118 -21.25 -7.53 -3.44
N ALA A 119 -21.76 -8.76 -3.56
CA ALA A 119 -21.23 -9.91 -2.83
C ALA A 119 -21.47 -11.21 -3.60
N GLY A 120 -20.62 -12.20 -3.33
CA GLY A 120 -20.75 -13.52 -3.92
C GLY A 120 -19.58 -14.44 -3.63
N HIS A 121 -19.35 -15.40 -4.51
CA HIS A 121 -18.28 -16.39 -4.42
C HIS A 121 -17.27 -16.18 -5.54
N PHE A 122 -16.02 -16.54 -5.29
CA PHE A 122 -15.00 -16.58 -6.31
C PHE A 122 -14.33 -17.95 -6.36
N SER A 123 -13.79 -18.26 -7.53
CA SER A 123 -12.83 -19.35 -7.73
C SER A 123 -11.55 -18.80 -8.36
N PHE A 124 -10.43 -19.45 -8.09
CA PHE A 124 -9.13 -19.13 -8.65
C PHE A 124 -8.61 -20.30 -9.48
N THR A 125 -8.14 -19.99 -10.68
CA THR A 125 -7.46 -20.94 -11.57
C THR A 125 -6.03 -20.47 -11.80
N PRO A 126 -5.01 -21.19 -11.30
CA PRO A 126 -3.60 -20.89 -11.56
C PRO A 126 -3.28 -20.85 -13.07
N SER A 127 -2.37 -19.98 -13.51
CA SER A 127 -1.85 -20.03 -14.88
C SER A 127 -0.69 -21.04 -14.97
N PRO A 128 -0.82 -22.11 -15.78
CA PRO A 128 0.27 -23.06 -16.00
C PRO A 128 1.50 -22.40 -16.65
N GLU A 129 1.28 -21.41 -17.51
CA GLU A 129 2.35 -20.66 -18.20
C GLU A 129 3.17 -19.84 -17.21
N TYR A 130 2.51 -19.19 -16.25
CA TYR A 130 3.18 -18.46 -15.17
C TYR A 130 4.01 -19.40 -14.30
N VAL A 131 3.42 -20.51 -13.84
CA VAL A 131 4.12 -21.50 -13.01
C VAL A 131 5.33 -22.07 -13.73
N ALA A 132 5.20 -22.41 -15.02
CA ALA A 132 6.31 -22.90 -15.84
C ALA A 132 7.43 -21.86 -15.99
N ALA A 133 7.07 -20.60 -16.24
CA ALA A 133 8.03 -19.51 -16.37
C ALA A 133 8.76 -19.21 -15.04
N MET A 134 8.03 -19.15 -13.92
CA MET A 134 8.62 -18.96 -12.60
C MET A 134 9.52 -20.13 -12.19
N ARG A 135 9.15 -21.37 -12.55
CA ARG A 135 10.02 -22.54 -12.37
C ARG A 135 11.32 -22.43 -13.17
N ALA A 136 11.27 -21.92 -14.40
CA ALA A 136 12.47 -21.67 -15.20
C ALA A 136 13.39 -20.60 -14.58
N LEU A 137 12.84 -19.69 -13.77
CA LEU A 137 13.59 -18.72 -12.96
C LEU A 137 14.08 -19.29 -11.63
N GLY A 138 13.79 -20.56 -11.32
CA GLY A 138 14.21 -21.25 -10.10
C GLY A 138 13.20 -21.24 -8.96
N TYR A 139 11.98 -20.74 -9.18
CA TYR A 139 10.94 -20.71 -8.16
C TYR A 139 10.07 -21.97 -8.18
N THR A 140 9.96 -22.62 -7.04
CA THR A 140 8.97 -23.68 -6.80
C THR A 140 7.89 -23.16 -5.87
N MET A 141 6.63 -23.37 -6.23
CA MET A 141 5.48 -22.88 -5.50
C MET A 141 4.33 -23.88 -5.63
N ASP A 142 3.53 -24.00 -4.56
CA ASP A 142 2.26 -24.69 -4.57
C ASP A 142 1.13 -23.74 -5.02
N ASP A 143 -0.08 -24.26 -5.18
CA ASP A 143 -1.23 -23.49 -5.66
C ASP A 143 -1.61 -22.34 -4.73
N GLU A 144 -1.41 -22.50 -3.41
CA GLU A 144 -1.64 -21.43 -2.42
C GLU A 144 -0.67 -20.27 -2.59
N LYS A 145 0.61 -20.57 -2.86
CA LYS A 145 1.58 -19.54 -3.16
C LYS A 145 1.31 -18.91 -4.53
N VAL A 146 0.89 -19.65 -5.57
CA VAL A 146 0.44 -19.05 -6.85
C VAL A 146 -0.75 -18.11 -6.65
N TYR A 147 -1.73 -18.49 -5.82
CA TYR A 147 -2.83 -17.61 -5.42
C TYR A 147 -2.32 -16.33 -4.73
N SER A 148 -1.35 -16.45 -3.83
CA SER A 148 -0.71 -15.32 -3.15
C SER A 148 0.01 -14.39 -4.13
N MET A 149 0.68 -14.95 -5.15
CA MET A 149 1.30 -14.17 -6.23
C MET A 149 0.23 -13.43 -7.05
N ALA A 150 -0.90 -14.09 -7.36
CA ALA A 150 -1.97 -13.48 -8.13
C ALA A 150 -2.67 -12.34 -7.38
N ILE A 151 -2.94 -12.52 -6.08
CA ILE A 151 -3.68 -11.54 -5.30
C ILE A 151 -2.85 -10.28 -5.01
N LEU A 152 -1.53 -10.41 -4.90
CA LEU A 152 -0.59 -9.30 -4.74
C LEU A 152 0.00 -8.81 -6.06
N ASP A 153 -0.52 -9.29 -7.20
CA ASP A 153 -0.10 -8.93 -8.56
C ASP A 153 1.41 -9.11 -8.80
N VAL A 154 2.04 -10.15 -8.25
CA VAL A 154 3.45 -10.47 -8.52
C VAL A 154 3.59 -11.07 -9.93
N SER A 155 3.72 -10.21 -10.93
CA SER A 155 3.87 -10.61 -12.34
C SER A 155 5.30 -10.98 -12.71
N ARG A 156 5.48 -11.73 -13.80
CA ARG A 156 6.79 -12.01 -14.40
C ARG A 156 7.52 -10.73 -14.80
N GLU A 157 6.76 -9.74 -15.27
CA GLU A 157 7.29 -8.42 -15.61
C GLU A 157 7.84 -7.70 -14.37
N PHE A 158 7.15 -7.76 -13.22
CA PHE A 158 7.65 -7.21 -11.97
C PHE A 158 8.98 -7.86 -11.56
N VAL A 159 9.06 -9.19 -11.61
CA VAL A 159 10.30 -9.94 -11.31
C VAL A 159 11.44 -9.53 -12.27
N ARG A 160 11.16 -9.43 -13.58
CA ARG A 160 12.14 -9.00 -14.58
C ARG A 160 12.63 -7.56 -14.36
N GLN A 161 11.75 -6.65 -13.94
CA GLN A 161 12.13 -5.27 -13.62
C GLN A 161 13.01 -5.20 -12.38
N LEU A 162 12.75 -6.01 -11.35
CA LEU A 162 13.60 -6.12 -10.17
C LEU A 162 15.00 -6.67 -10.54
N ASP A 163 15.04 -7.73 -11.35
CA ASP A 163 16.31 -8.28 -11.85
C ASP A 163 17.12 -7.23 -12.63
N ALA A 164 16.46 -6.44 -13.50
CA ALA A 164 17.10 -5.34 -14.23
C ALA A 164 17.60 -4.20 -13.33
N LEU A 165 17.09 -4.10 -12.10
CA LEU A 165 17.56 -3.15 -11.07
C LEU A 165 18.65 -3.74 -10.18
N GLY A 166 19.10 -4.97 -10.43
CA GLY A 166 20.13 -5.66 -9.65
C GLY A 166 19.58 -6.55 -8.53
N TYR A 167 18.26 -6.67 -8.40
CA TYR A 167 17.59 -7.51 -7.40
C TYR A 167 17.28 -8.89 -7.98
N SER A 168 18.34 -9.62 -8.34
CA SER A 168 18.24 -10.98 -8.85
C SER A 168 18.06 -11.99 -7.72
N ARG A 169 17.33 -13.09 -8.00
CA ARG A 169 17.17 -14.25 -7.09
C ARG A 169 16.57 -13.93 -5.71
N LEU A 170 15.71 -12.91 -5.62
CA LEU A 170 14.90 -12.71 -4.43
C LEU A 170 14.05 -13.95 -4.16
N ASP A 171 13.88 -14.34 -2.91
CA ASP A 171 12.94 -15.41 -2.59
C ASP A 171 11.47 -14.95 -2.76
N LEU A 172 10.53 -15.89 -2.69
CA LEU A 172 9.12 -15.60 -2.89
C LEU A 172 8.56 -14.64 -1.82
N ASP A 173 9.04 -14.73 -0.58
CA ASP A 173 8.54 -13.90 0.51
C ASP A 173 9.05 -12.46 0.40
N GLN A 174 10.27 -12.25 -0.11
CA GLN A 174 10.79 -10.94 -0.49
C GLN A 174 9.98 -10.30 -1.62
N LEU A 175 9.64 -11.06 -2.67
CA LEU A 175 8.79 -10.56 -3.76
C LEU A 175 7.41 -10.12 -3.26
N LEU A 176 6.81 -10.92 -2.37
CA LEU A 176 5.52 -10.60 -1.74
C LEU A 176 5.65 -9.36 -0.84
N SER A 177 6.71 -9.29 -0.02
CA SER A 177 6.97 -8.16 0.88
C SER A 177 7.09 -6.83 0.12
N LEU A 178 7.84 -6.81 -0.99
CA LEU A 178 7.95 -5.64 -1.85
C LEU A 178 6.57 -5.19 -2.38
N ARG A 179 5.70 -6.13 -2.80
CA ARG A 179 4.34 -5.79 -3.25
C ARG A 179 3.45 -5.29 -2.10
N ILE A 180 3.47 -5.96 -0.95
CA ILE A 180 2.65 -5.61 0.23
C ILE A 180 2.97 -4.19 0.70
N HIS A 181 4.25 -3.84 0.78
CA HIS A 181 4.69 -2.52 1.22
C HIS A 181 4.83 -1.51 0.07
N GLY A 182 4.51 -1.92 -1.16
CA GLY A 182 4.56 -1.09 -2.35
C GLY A 182 5.96 -0.62 -2.73
N ALA A 183 7.03 -1.31 -2.32
CA ALA A 183 8.39 -1.02 -2.77
C ALA A 183 8.59 -1.51 -4.22
N ASP A 184 7.92 -0.84 -5.16
CA ASP A 184 7.89 -1.19 -6.57
C ASP A 184 9.17 -0.75 -7.33
N PRO A 185 9.38 -1.21 -8.59
CA PRO A 185 10.56 -0.85 -9.37
C PRO A 185 10.71 0.66 -9.63
N GLU A 186 9.61 1.43 -9.64
CA GLU A 186 9.69 2.88 -9.79
C GLU A 186 10.25 3.53 -8.54
N PHE A 187 9.73 3.15 -7.37
CA PHE A 187 10.26 3.58 -6.07
C PHE A 187 11.76 3.25 -5.94
N ILE A 188 12.16 2.03 -6.29
CA ILE A 188 13.58 1.60 -6.22
C ILE A 188 14.46 2.48 -7.14
N ARG A 189 14.01 2.78 -8.37
CA ARG A 189 14.72 3.71 -9.27
C ARG A 189 14.87 5.10 -8.66
N GLN A 190 13.79 5.65 -8.10
CA GLN A 190 13.83 6.98 -7.47
C GLN A 190 14.78 7.02 -6.27
N VAL A 191 14.81 5.97 -5.45
CA VAL A 191 15.74 5.85 -4.31
C VAL A 191 17.19 5.72 -4.79
N LYS A 192 17.43 4.92 -5.84
CA LYS A 192 18.73 4.81 -6.51
C LYS A 192 19.23 6.14 -7.06
N ASP A 193 18.38 6.91 -7.73
CA ASP A 193 18.72 8.23 -8.29
C ASP A 193 19.11 9.25 -7.20
N LEU A 194 18.72 9.01 -5.95
CA LEU A 194 19.10 9.80 -4.78
C LEU A 194 20.40 9.34 -4.13
N GLY A 195 21.10 8.37 -4.74
CA GLY A 195 22.39 7.86 -4.30
C GLY A 195 22.31 6.61 -3.42
N TYR A 196 21.13 6.03 -3.24
CA TYR A 196 20.92 4.81 -2.45
C TYR A 196 20.75 3.60 -3.39
N ASP A 197 21.86 3.12 -3.92
CA ASP A 197 21.87 1.99 -4.84
C ASP A 197 22.02 0.64 -4.10
N HIS A 198 21.40 -0.41 -4.64
CA HIS A 198 21.46 -1.78 -4.13
C HIS A 198 21.17 -1.94 -2.62
N LEU A 199 20.21 -1.17 -2.08
CA LEU A 199 19.77 -1.35 -0.70
C LEU A 199 19.22 -2.77 -0.48
N PRO A 200 19.46 -3.40 0.68
CA PRO A 200 18.73 -4.59 1.10
C PRO A 200 17.21 -4.43 0.93
N VAL A 201 16.50 -5.52 0.63
CA VAL A 201 15.03 -5.51 0.48
C VAL A 201 14.36 -4.98 1.75
N ASP A 202 14.88 -5.36 2.92
CA ASP A 202 14.33 -4.91 4.21
C ASP A 202 14.45 -3.39 4.40
N ASP A 203 15.48 -2.75 3.86
CA ASP A 203 15.63 -1.28 3.91
C ASP A 203 14.64 -0.60 2.96
N LEU A 204 14.43 -1.13 1.75
CA LEU A 204 13.42 -0.63 0.81
C LEU A 204 12.01 -0.72 1.41
N VAL A 205 11.71 -1.84 2.04
CA VAL A 205 10.45 -2.07 2.75
C VAL A 205 10.34 -1.13 3.95
N GLY A 206 11.41 -0.99 4.74
CA GLY A 206 11.48 -0.07 5.88
C GLY A 206 11.22 1.38 5.48
N PHE A 207 11.75 1.82 4.33
CA PHE A 207 11.46 3.15 3.79
C PHE A 207 9.98 3.36 3.51
N ARG A 208 9.29 2.35 2.95
CA ARG A 208 7.85 2.44 2.68
C ARG A 208 7.03 2.42 3.96
N ILE A 209 7.36 1.54 4.92
CA ILE A 209 6.66 1.42 6.20
C ILE A 209 6.76 2.71 7.02
N HIS A 210 7.96 3.28 7.13
CA HIS A 210 8.20 4.45 7.97
C HIS A 210 8.06 5.79 7.21
N GLY A 211 7.79 5.74 5.90
CA GLY A 211 7.57 6.92 5.08
C GLY A 211 8.85 7.73 4.84
N ALA A 212 10.00 7.08 4.72
CA ALA A 212 11.24 7.68 4.21
C ALA A 212 11.16 7.77 2.67
N THR A 213 10.29 8.65 2.19
CA THR A 213 9.97 8.77 0.76
C THR A 213 11.12 9.41 -0.02
N PRO A 214 11.20 9.23 -1.36
CA PRO A 214 12.18 9.92 -2.19
C PRO A 214 12.11 11.44 -2.04
N GLU A 215 10.91 11.98 -1.81
CA GLU A 215 10.73 13.41 -1.53
C GLU A 215 11.34 13.85 -0.21
N PHE A 216 11.12 13.08 0.88
CA PHE A 216 11.76 13.35 2.16
C PHE A 216 13.29 13.34 2.04
N ILE A 217 13.84 12.34 1.34
CA ILE A 217 15.29 12.22 1.11
C ILE A 217 15.83 13.45 0.34
N ARG A 218 15.16 13.89 -0.73
CA ARG A 218 15.53 15.11 -1.48
C ARG A 218 15.54 16.36 -0.62
N GLN A 219 14.52 16.52 0.22
CA GLN A 219 14.41 17.67 1.10
C GLN A 219 15.53 17.67 2.15
N MET A 220 15.85 16.51 2.72
CA MET A 220 16.98 16.37 3.65
C MET A 220 18.32 16.67 2.96
N GLN A 221 18.55 16.17 1.74
CA GLN A 221 19.73 16.51 0.93
C GLN A 221 19.81 18.02 0.64
N THR A 222 18.71 18.67 0.28
CA THR A 222 18.63 20.13 0.10
C THR A 222 18.97 20.89 1.38
N LEU A 223 18.61 20.31 2.53
CA LEU A 223 19.00 20.81 3.84
C LEU A 223 20.44 20.38 4.21
N GLY A 224 21.25 19.89 3.29
CA GLY A 224 22.66 19.58 3.52
C GLY A 224 22.93 18.26 4.26
N TYR A 225 21.90 17.45 4.55
CA TYR A 225 22.06 16.10 5.08
C TYR A 225 22.33 15.13 3.92
N MET A 226 23.51 15.29 3.34
CA MET A 226 23.98 14.41 2.28
C MET A 226 24.41 13.08 2.89
N ARG A 227 24.04 11.96 2.25
CA ARG A 227 24.51 10.61 2.60
C ARG A 227 24.15 10.12 4.01
N LEU A 228 22.94 10.41 4.49
CA LEU A 228 22.40 9.70 5.66
C LEU A 228 22.38 8.20 5.37
N SER A 229 22.55 7.36 6.39
CA SER A 229 22.34 5.91 6.20
C SER A 229 20.85 5.61 6.00
N PRO A 230 20.48 4.44 5.44
CA PRO A 230 19.09 3.99 5.43
C PRO A 230 18.46 3.99 6.83
N GLU A 231 19.22 3.54 7.84
CA GLU A 231 18.78 3.53 9.24
C GLU A 231 18.53 4.95 9.78
N ASP A 232 19.41 5.92 9.47
CA ASP A 232 19.20 7.32 9.84
C ASP A 232 17.91 7.89 9.23
N LEU A 233 17.69 7.64 7.92
CA LEU A 233 16.50 8.13 7.23
C LEU A 233 15.22 7.58 7.86
N VAL A 234 15.21 6.29 8.19
CA VAL A 234 14.09 5.65 8.88
C VAL A 234 13.92 6.21 10.29
N SER A 235 15.00 6.34 11.05
CA SER A 235 15.01 6.87 12.42
C SER A 235 14.45 8.30 12.49
N LEU A 236 14.89 9.19 11.60
CA LEU A 236 14.36 10.55 11.49
C LEU A 236 12.84 10.55 11.27
N ARG A 237 12.31 9.64 10.46
CA ARG A 237 10.87 9.52 10.22
C ARG A 237 10.12 8.97 11.42
N ILE A 238 10.63 7.92 12.05
CA ILE A 238 10.04 7.32 13.26
C ILE A 238 9.90 8.37 14.37
N HIS A 239 10.92 9.20 14.58
CA HIS A 239 10.93 10.23 15.63
C HIS A 239 10.35 11.57 15.17
N GLY A 240 9.90 11.69 13.91
CA GLY A 240 9.27 12.88 13.37
C GLY A 240 10.21 14.09 13.24
N ALA A 241 11.51 13.85 13.05
CA ALA A 241 12.47 14.88 12.68
C ALA A 241 12.26 15.26 11.20
N SER A 242 11.33 16.18 10.95
CA SER A 242 10.93 16.56 9.59
C SER A 242 11.84 17.64 8.98
N PRO A 243 11.83 17.82 7.65
CA PRO A 243 12.53 18.92 6.99
C PRO A 243 12.10 20.31 7.51
N GLU A 244 10.83 20.47 7.90
CA GLU A 244 10.30 21.70 8.52
C GLU A 244 10.95 21.95 9.89
N PHE A 245 11.05 20.91 10.72
CA PHE A 245 11.72 21.00 12.02
C PHE A 245 13.18 21.46 11.87
N VAL A 246 13.91 20.87 10.92
CA VAL A 246 15.29 21.26 10.60
C VAL A 246 15.38 22.73 10.15
N ARG A 247 14.46 23.21 9.30
CA ARG A 247 14.43 24.62 8.87
C ARG A 247 14.20 25.57 10.04
N GLN A 248 13.25 25.25 10.92
CA GLN A 248 12.96 26.05 12.10
C GLN A 248 14.17 26.12 13.05
N LEU A 249 14.90 25.02 13.23
CA LEU A 249 16.12 25.02 14.04
C LEU A 249 17.22 25.90 13.43
N ARG A 250 17.38 25.89 12.10
CA ARG A 250 18.31 26.80 11.40
C ARG A 250 17.95 28.26 11.59
N GLU A 251 16.68 28.62 11.49
CA GLU A 251 16.19 29.98 11.76
C GLU A 251 16.50 30.44 13.20
N LEU A 252 16.58 29.48 14.13
CA LEU A 252 16.95 29.72 15.53
C LEU A 252 18.46 29.73 15.77
N GLY A 253 19.27 29.55 14.72
CA GLY A 253 20.74 29.59 14.79
C GLY A 253 21.41 28.25 15.05
N TYR A 254 20.65 27.14 15.05
CA TYR A 254 21.20 25.79 15.18
C TYR A 254 21.58 25.26 13.80
N GLU A 255 22.75 25.67 13.33
CA GLU A 255 23.32 25.20 12.09
C GLU A 255 24.09 23.88 12.31
N ARG A 256 24.08 22.99 11.30
CA ARG A 256 24.93 21.78 11.26
C ARG A 256 24.69 20.72 12.35
N LEU A 257 23.43 20.57 12.79
CA LEU A 257 23.04 19.45 13.67
C LEU A 257 23.25 18.11 12.96
N SER A 258 23.70 17.09 13.68
CA SER A 258 23.74 15.70 13.17
C SER A 258 22.33 15.11 13.07
N SER A 259 22.16 13.97 12.37
CA SER A 259 20.88 13.23 12.40
C SER A 259 20.55 12.77 13.82
N GLU A 260 21.54 12.35 14.58
CA GLU A 260 21.42 11.93 15.99
C GLU A 260 20.92 13.08 16.87
N ASP A 261 21.43 14.30 16.68
CA ASP A 261 20.95 15.49 17.42
C ASP A 261 19.46 15.74 17.14
N LEU A 262 19.06 15.70 15.86
CA LEU A 262 17.66 15.90 15.46
C LEU A 262 16.75 14.85 16.09
N VAL A 263 17.18 13.58 16.06
CA VAL A 263 16.44 12.48 16.68
C VAL A 263 16.35 12.65 18.19
N SER A 264 17.46 12.93 18.86
CA SER A 264 17.54 13.15 20.32
C SER A 264 16.62 14.30 20.77
N MET A 265 16.68 15.43 20.08
CA MET A 265 15.80 16.57 20.32
C MET A 265 14.32 16.18 20.22
N ARG A 266 13.94 15.38 19.22
CA ARG A 266 12.57 14.91 19.05
C ARG A 266 12.14 13.92 20.13
N ILE A 267 12.98 12.94 20.47
CA ILE A 267 12.71 11.96 21.52
C ILE A 267 12.44 12.66 22.86
N HIS A 268 13.24 13.68 23.20
CA HIS A 268 13.12 14.41 24.45
C HIS A 268 12.16 15.61 24.37
N GLY A 269 11.52 15.84 23.22
CA GLY A 269 10.51 16.89 23.05
C GLY A 269 11.07 18.31 23.12
N VAL A 270 12.31 18.52 22.68
CA VAL A 270 12.88 19.85 22.41
C VAL A 270 12.19 20.41 21.17
N SER A 271 11.37 21.45 21.34
CA SER A 271 10.66 22.11 20.24
C SER A 271 11.27 23.46 19.88
N PRO A 272 11.08 23.95 18.64
CA PRO A 272 11.48 25.31 18.26
C PRO A 272 10.83 26.38 19.14
N GLU A 273 9.59 26.16 19.61
CA GLU A 273 8.89 27.06 20.53
C GLU A 273 9.60 27.13 21.88
N PHE A 274 10.00 25.98 22.44
CA PHE A 274 10.76 25.95 23.70
C PHE A 274 12.08 26.73 23.59
N ILE A 275 12.79 26.58 22.46
CA ILE A 275 14.02 27.33 22.19
C ILE A 275 13.74 28.84 22.09
N LYS A 276 12.66 29.25 21.41
CA LYS A 276 12.24 30.67 21.31
C LYS A 276 11.91 31.26 22.68
N GLU A 277 11.23 30.50 23.53
CA GLU A 277 10.92 30.93 24.90
C GLU A 277 12.18 31.06 25.76
N LEU A 278 13.14 30.14 25.67
CA LEU A 278 14.41 30.27 26.37
C LEU A 278 15.19 31.51 25.91
N LYS A 279 15.20 31.77 24.60
CA LYS A 279 15.82 32.96 24.03
C LYS A 279 15.19 34.25 24.55
N SER A 280 13.86 34.32 24.68
CA SER A 280 13.17 35.49 25.24
C SER A 280 13.44 35.71 26.73
N LEU A 281 13.87 34.66 27.44
CA LEU A 281 14.32 34.71 28.84
C LEU A 281 15.82 34.97 28.99
N GLY A 282 16.52 35.29 27.89
CA GLY A 282 17.93 35.64 27.88
C GLY A 282 18.90 34.46 27.74
N TYR A 283 18.41 33.24 27.51
CA TYR A 283 19.24 32.07 27.20
C TYR A 283 19.35 31.91 25.69
N ASP A 284 20.31 32.59 25.08
CA ASP A 284 20.60 32.46 23.65
C ASP A 284 21.62 31.35 23.39
N ARG A 285 21.50 30.67 22.25
CA ARG A 285 22.43 29.61 21.79
C ARG A 285 22.73 28.50 22.82
N VAL A 286 21.70 28.05 23.54
CA VAL A 286 21.79 26.88 24.43
C VAL A 286 22.29 25.67 23.65
N SER A 287 23.20 24.87 24.20
CA SER A 287 23.68 23.68 23.50
C SER A 287 22.56 22.65 23.30
N VAL A 288 22.65 21.77 22.30
CA VAL A 288 21.66 20.69 22.10
C VAL A 288 21.61 19.78 23.32
N GLU A 289 22.77 19.44 23.89
CA GLU A 289 22.89 18.63 25.10
C GLU A 289 22.13 19.27 26.27
N ASP A 290 22.29 20.58 26.47
CA ASP A 290 21.59 21.32 27.51
C ASP A 290 20.08 21.39 27.26
N LEU A 291 19.65 21.65 26.02
CA LEU A 291 18.23 21.65 25.67
C LEU A 291 17.59 20.30 25.97
N VAL A 292 18.27 19.21 25.60
CA VAL A 292 17.83 17.84 25.87
C VAL A 292 17.80 17.57 27.38
N SER A 293 18.86 17.91 28.11
CA SER A 293 18.96 17.76 29.56
C SER A 293 17.84 18.53 30.30
N MET A 294 17.60 19.78 29.90
CA MET A 294 16.49 20.58 30.40
C MET A 294 15.15 19.87 30.21
N ARG A 295 14.89 19.29 29.04
CA ARG A 295 13.65 18.55 28.78
C ARG A 295 13.55 17.25 29.58
N ILE A 296 14.63 16.48 29.68
CA ILE A 296 14.70 15.25 30.49
C ILE A 296 14.33 15.53 31.94
N HIS A 297 14.82 16.64 32.51
CA HIS A 297 14.55 17.03 33.89
C HIS A 297 13.31 17.92 34.05
N GLY A 298 12.53 18.11 32.99
CA GLY A 298 11.27 18.86 33.01
C GLY A 298 11.43 20.35 33.33
N VAL A 299 12.55 20.96 32.94
CA VAL A 299 12.75 22.40 32.96
C VAL A 299 11.87 23.01 31.86
N SER A 300 10.81 23.75 32.26
CA SER A 300 9.94 24.49 31.34
C SER A 300 10.29 25.98 31.32
N ALA A 301 9.95 26.70 30.26
CA ALA A 301 10.11 28.15 30.22
C ALA A 301 9.35 28.86 31.36
N GLU A 302 8.21 28.30 31.79
CA GLU A 302 7.46 28.81 32.94
C GLU A 302 8.24 28.64 34.26
N PHE A 303 8.90 27.49 34.46
CA PHE A 303 9.78 27.29 35.61
C PHE A 303 10.94 28.29 35.60
N VAL A 304 11.59 28.48 34.45
CA VAL A 304 12.68 29.45 34.29
C VAL A 304 12.21 30.87 34.64
N ARG A 305 11.02 31.29 34.17
CA ARG A 305 10.42 32.59 34.53
C ARG A 305 10.25 32.78 36.02
N ARG A 306 9.73 31.76 36.73
CA ARG A 306 9.54 31.85 38.18
C ARG A 306 10.87 31.96 38.93
N VAL A 307 11.88 31.19 38.52
CA VAL A 307 13.22 31.27 39.13
C VAL A 307 13.84 32.64 38.89
N GLN A 308 13.72 33.19 37.68
CA GLN A 308 14.24 34.53 37.39
C GLN A 308 13.53 35.63 38.19
N ALA A 309 12.22 35.50 38.41
CA ALA A 309 11.46 36.43 39.22
C ALA A 309 11.90 36.43 40.71
N SER A 310 12.32 35.28 41.25
CA SER A 310 12.72 35.15 42.65
C SER A 310 14.21 35.35 42.90
N ARG A 311 15.07 34.98 41.95
CA ARG A 311 16.54 34.87 42.14
C ARG A 311 17.37 35.57 41.08
N GLY A 312 16.74 36.18 40.07
CA GLY A 312 17.44 36.72 38.90
C GLY A 312 17.92 35.63 37.94
N SER A 313 18.77 36.00 36.97
CA SER A 313 19.29 35.03 35.99
C SER A 313 20.16 33.96 36.64
N VAL A 314 20.02 32.70 36.22
CA VAL A 314 20.70 31.54 36.81
C VAL A 314 21.23 30.65 35.67
N SER A 315 22.34 29.95 35.84
CA SER A 315 22.86 29.05 34.78
C SER A 315 21.92 27.87 34.50
N ILE A 316 22.08 27.26 33.31
CA ILE A 316 21.27 26.13 32.88
C ILE A 316 21.51 24.89 33.75
N GLU A 317 22.77 24.61 34.09
CA GLU A 317 23.13 23.50 34.96
C GLU A 317 22.44 23.63 36.31
N ARG A 318 22.30 24.86 36.80
CA ARG A 318 21.62 25.13 38.06
C ARG A 318 20.10 25.00 37.92
N LEU A 319 19.49 25.44 36.82
CA LEU A 319 18.06 25.21 36.54
C LEU A 319 17.73 23.71 36.51
N VAL A 320 18.57 22.91 35.84
CA VAL A 320 18.47 21.45 35.80
C VAL A 320 18.65 20.86 37.20
N SER A 321 19.69 21.27 37.93
CA SER A 321 19.94 20.84 39.31
C SER A 321 18.75 21.11 40.24
N MET A 322 18.12 22.28 40.13
CA MET A 322 16.93 22.63 40.92
C MET A 322 15.76 21.68 40.64
N ARG A 323 15.54 21.29 39.38
CA ARG A 323 14.51 20.31 39.02
C ARG A 323 14.81 18.92 39.55
N ILE A 324 16.06 18.46 39.44
CA ILE A 324 16.50 17.16 39.98
C ILE A 324 16.24 17.07 41.49
N HIS A 325 16.50 18.14 42.23
CA HIS A 325 16.38 18.17 43.70
C HIS A 325 15.00 18.67 44.18
N GLY A 326 14.02 18.85 43.29
CA GLY A 326 12.67 19.29 43.67
C GLY A 326 12.58 20.69 44.27
N VAL A 327 13.56 21.55 44.00
CA VAL A 327 13.60 22.93 44.53
C VAL A 327 12.51 23.76 43.86
N GLN A 328 11.59 24.32 44.66
CA GLN A 328 10.58 25.24 44.15
C GLN A 328 11.16 26.66 43.97
N PRO A 329 10.72 27.41 42.95
CA PRO A 329 11.21 28.76 42.64
C PRO A 329 11.09 29.76 43.78
#